data_AF-A0A8T4QEJ0-F1
#
_entry.id   AF-A0A8T4QEJ0-F1
#
_cell.length_a   1.000
_cell.length_b   1.000
_cell.length_c   1.000
_cell.angle_alpha   90.00
_cell.angle_beta   90.00
_cell.angle_gamma   90.00
#
_symmetry.space_group_name_H-M   'P 1'
#
loop_
_entity.id
_entity.type
_entity.pdbx_description
1 polymer ?
#
loop_
_entity_poly.entity_id
_entity_poly.type
_entity_poly.pdbx_seq_one_letter_code
_entity_poly.pdbx_strand_id
1 'polypeptide(L)'
;MKKEYKTIEELLKNKLSKKEEPKALNLIYRLKNVKKRGYFTKKEFLEMGMWKSSRPKKHYLKNSEREIISISKKVLSTQFEKRRIELLTNIAGVNIPTASAILTLIDTQNYGVIDIRVWQILYLYGAVKTKPHGTNFNFKNWYNYLMKIRYYARKFKVSARDVERTLFFAHQNVQLGNLYKSK
;
A
#
# COMPACT_ATOMS: atom_id res chain seq x y z
N MET A 1 -5.56 -14.39 16.35
CA MET A 1 -6.62 -13.89 15.46
C MET A 1 -7.52 -15.05 15.11
N LYS A 2 -8.86 -14.88 15.11
CA LYS A 2 -9.82 -15.92 14.71
C LYS A 2 -10.46 -15.52 13.38
N LYS A 3 -10.64 -16.48 12.46
CA LYS A 3 -11.32 -16.21 11.19
C LYS A 3 -12.79 -15.86 11.43
N GLU A 4 -13.26 -14.76 10.84
CA GLU A 4 -14.68 -14.39 10.77
C GLU A 4 -15.41 -15.18 9.68
N TYR A 5 -14.71 -15.50 8.58
CA TYR A 5 -15.24 -16.24 7.43
C TYR A 5 -14.41 -17.50 7.17
N LYS A 6 -14.94 -18.46 6.40
CA LYS A 6 -14.18 -19.70 6.10
C LYS A 6 -13.01 -19.40 5.17
N THR A 7 -13.24 -18.53 4.18
CA THR A 7 -12.26 -18.18 3.14
C THR A 7 -12.05 -16.68 3.03
N ILE A 8 -10.91 -16.28 2.45
CA ILE A 8 -10.64 -14.87 2.14
C ILE A 8 -11.62 -14.32 1.10
N GLU A 9 -12.12 -15.18 0.20
CA GLU A 9 -13.09 -14.77 -0.80
C GLU A 9 -14.45 -14.43 -0.17
N GLU A 10 -14.89 -15.22 0.82
CA GLU A 10 -16.06 -14.89 1.62
C GLU A 10 -15.85 -13.58 2.39
N LEU A 11 -14.69 -13.40 3.03
CA LEU A 11 -14.36 -12.14 3.71
C LEU A 11 -14.49 -10.94 2.76
N LEU A 12 -13.84 -11.02 1.59
CA LEU A 12 -13.87 -9.94 0.61
C LEU A 12 -15.30 -9.73 0.09
N LYS A 13 -16.01 -10.78 -0.32
CA LYS A 13 -17.39 -10.67 -0.82
C LYS A 13 -18.33 -9.95 0.16
N ASN A 14 -18.17 -10.20 1.47
CA ASN A 14 -19.07 -9.66 2.49
C ASN A 14 -18.64 -8.28 3.02
N LYS A 15 -17.34 -7.94 3.00
CA LYS A 15 -16.83 -6.69 3.60
C LYS A 15 -16.34 -5.66 2.58
N LEU A 16 -16.29 -6.00 1.29
CA LEU A 16 -15.74 -5.11 0.25
C LEU A 16 -16.46 -3.77 0.24
N SER A 17 -15.68 -2.70 0.32
CA SER A 17 -16.18 -1.33 0.24
C SER A 17 -15.34 -0.50 -0.72
N LYS A 18 -16.02 0.19 -1.64
CA LYS A 18 -15.43 1.16 -2.58
C LYS A 18 -15.24 2.55 -1.96
N LYS A 19 -15.72 2.77 -0.72
CA LYS A 19 -15.61 4.05 -0.04
C LYS A 19 -14.20 4.25 0.51
N GLU A 20 -13.47 5.21 -0.03
CA GLU A 20 -12.15 5.62 0.46
C GLU A 20 -12.26 6.53 1.69
N GLU A 21 -11.24 6.51 2.55
CA GLU A 21 -11.16 7.44 3.66
C GLU A 21 -10.98 8.89 3.18
N PRO A 22 -11.68 9.89 3.76
CA PRO A 22 -11.65 11.27 3.27
C PRO A 22 -10.24 11.87 3.12
N LYS A 23 -9.33 11.59 4.06
CA LYS A 23 -7.94 12.08 4.01
C LYS A 23 -7.16 11.47 2.85
N ALA A 24 -7.31 10.16 2.63
CA ALA A 24 -6.67 9.46 1.53
C ALA A 24 -7.25 9.94 0.19
N LEU A 25 -8.58 10.06 0.09
CA LEU A 25 -9.27 10.54 -1.10
C LEU A 25 -8.81 11.95 -1.50
N ASN A 26 -8.69 12.87 -0.56
CA ASN A 26 -8.19 14.22 -0.83
C ASN A 26 -6.76 14.20 -1.36
N LEU A 27 -5.88 13.36 -0.77
CA LEU A 27 -4.51 13.24 -1.24
C LEU A 27 -4.43 12.63 -2.65
N ILE A 28 -5.18 11.57 -2.92
CA ILE A 28 -5.29 10.98 -4.27
C ILE A 28 -5.76 12.03 -5.28
N TYR A 29 -6.76 12.84 -4.93
CA TYR A 29 -7.25 13.92 -5.78
C TYR A 29 -6.16 14.96 -6.08
N ARG A 30 -5.37 15.37 -5.08
CA ARG A 30 -4.24 16.30 -5.27
C ARG A 30 -3.14 15.70 -6.17
N LEU A 31 -2.96 14.39 -6.13
CA LEU A 31 -1.94 13.66 -6.92
C LEU A 31 -2.43 13.24 -8.31
N LYS A 32 -3.68 13.54 -8.70
CA LYS A 32 -4.30 13.07 -9.95
C LYS A 32 -3.48 13.35 -11.23
N ASN A 33 -2.68 14.42 -11.22
CA ASN A 33 -1.87 14.82 -12.35
C ASN A 33 -0.46 14.20 -12.38
N VAL A 34 -0.02 13.52 -11.31
CA VAL A 34 1.34 12.94 -11.22
C VAL A 34 1.62 11.97 -12.36
N LYS A 35 0.67 11.07 -12.67
CA LYS A 35 0.82 10.08 -13.75
C LYS A 35 0.91 10.75 -15.12
N LYS A 36 0.06 11.75 -15.40
CA LYS A 36 0.08 12.53 -16.65
C LYS A 36 1.37 13.36 -16.78
N ARG A 37 1.83 13.96 -15.68
CA ARG A 37 3.05 14.78 -15.63
C ARG A 37 4.32 13.92 -15.69
N GLY A 38 4.23 12.64 -15.34
CA GLY A 38 5.35 11.69 -15.36
C GLY A 38 6.35 11.85 -14.21
N TYR A 39 6.05 12.68 -13.20
CA TYR A 39 6.87 12.83 -11.99
C TYR A 39 6.06 13.44 -10.82
N PHE A 40 6.57 13.25 -9.61
CA PHE A 40 6.11 13.95 -8.41
C PHE A 40 7.19 14.84 -7.81
N THR A 41 6.78 15.93 -7.16
CA THR A 41 7.64 16.92 -6.51
C THR A 41 8.07 16.48 -5.11
N LYS A 42 9.05 17.14 -4.49
CA LYS A 42 9.41 16.88 -3.08
C LYS A 42 8.23 17.14 -2.16
N LYS A 43 7.44 18.18 -2.40
CA LYS A 43 6.25 18.49 -1.59
C LYS A 43 5.24 17.33 -1.63
N GLU A 44 4.90 16.84 -2.81
CA GLU A 44 4.00 15.69 -2.98
C GLU A 44 4.60 14.41 -2.38
N PHE A 45 5.91 14.18 -2.55
CA PHE A 45 6.62 13.07 -1.91
C PHE A 45 6.49 13.11 -0.39
N LEU A 46 6.69 14.27 0.23
CA LEU A 46 6.51 14.44 1.67
C LEU A 46 5.08 14.13 2.09
N GLU A 47 4.07 14.60 1.35
CA GLU A 47 2.66 14.28 1.64
C GLU A 47 2.39 12.77 1.57
N MET A 48 2.89 12.09 0.52
CA MET A 48 2.75 10.64 0.34
C MET A 48 3.45 9.86 1.46
N GLY A 49 4.69 10.21 1.78
CA GLY A 49 5.47 9.56 2.83
C GLY A 49 4.87 9.75 4.21
N MET A 50 4.42 10.98 4.52
CA MET A 50 3.78 11.32 5.80
C MET A 50 2.41 10.66 5.96
N TRP A 51 1.66 10.47 4.86
CA TRP A 51 0.43 9.70 4.87
C TRP A 51 0.66 8.24 5.30
N LYS A 52 1.74 7.60 4.82
CA LYS A 52 2.07 6.23 5.24
C LYS A 52 2.65 6.16 6.64
N SER A 53 3.63 7.01 6.95
CA SER A 53 4.25 7.05 8.28
C SER A 53 5.05 8.33 8.48
N SER A 54 4.78 9.03 9.58
CA SER A 54 5.57 10.18 10.03
C SER A 54 6.93 9.82 10.62
N ARG A 55 7.16 8.55 11.01
CA ARG A 55 8.35 8.12 11.77
C ARG A 55 9.67 8.45 11.05
N PRO A 56 9.86 8.16 9.74
CA PRO A 56 11.09 8.51 9.04
C PRO A 56 11.08 9.93 8.44
N LYS A 57 10.28 10.89 8.97
CA LYS A 57 10.22 12.27 8.46
C LYS A 57 11.60 12.91 8.28
N LYS A 58 12.49 12.71 9.27
CA LYS A 58 13.88 13.23 9.22
C LYS A 58 14.66 12.73 8.00
N HIS A 59 14.37 11.53 7.50
CA HIS A 59 15.00 10.96 6.32
C HIS A 59 14.35 11.46 5.04
N TYR A 60 13.02 11.58 5.01
CA TYR A 60 12.32 12.15 3.86
C TYR A 60 12.82 13.56 3.52
N LEU A 61 13.08 14.39 4.53
CA LEU A 61 13.55 15.76 4.36
C LEU A 61 14.96 15.87 3.74
N LYS A 62 15.80 14.83 3.88
CA LYS A 62 17.18 14.81 3.35
C LYS A 62 17.24 14.74 1.83
N ASN A 63 16.22 14.19 1.17
CA ASN A 63 16.19 14.05 -0.28
C ASN A 63 15.97 15.41 -0.95
N SER A 64 16.72 15.72 -2.01
CA SER A 64 16.56 17.00 -2.74
C SER A 64 15.38 16.98 -3.70
N GLU A 65 14.86 18.15 -4.09
CA GLU A 65 13.81 18.24 -5.14
C GLU A 65 14.26 17.58 -6.45
N ARG A 66 15.50 17.86 -6.87
CA ARG A 66 16.10 17.29 -8.08
C ARG A 66 16.16 15.76 -8.03
N GLU A 67 16.54 15.20 -6.88
CA GLU A 67 16.60 13.75 -6.69
C GLU A 67 15.22 13.10 -6.75
N ILE A 68 14.23 13.67 -6.05
CA ILE A 68 12.84 13.18 -6.06
C ILE A 68 12.24 13.20 -7.46
N ILE A 69 12.42 14.30 -8.20
CA ILE A 69 11.95 14.40 -9.59
C ILE A 69 12.67 13.37 -10.47
N SER A 70 13.99 13.22 -10.34
CA SER A 70 14.78 12.27 -11.13
C SER A 70 14.35 10.82 -10.91
N ILE A 71 14.17 10.41 -9.65
CA ILE A 71 13.73 9.05 -9.30
C ILE A 71 12.29 8.82 -9.74
N SER A 72 11.37 9.76 -9.48
CA SER A 72 9.95 9.59 -9.84
C SER A 72 9.73 9.48 -11.35
N LYS A 73 10.50 10.21 -12.18
CA LYS A 73 10.50 10.02 -13.64
C LYS A 73 10.84 8.59 -14.05
N LYS A 74 11.86 7.99 -13.42
CA LYS A 74 12.27 6.61 -13.69
C LYS A 74 11.22 5.60 -13.21
N VAL A 75 10.59 5.86 -12.06
CA VAL A 75 9.52 5.01 -11.51
C VAL A 75 8.30 5.00 -12.42
N LEU A 76 7.91 6.15 -12.97
CA LEU A 76 6.69 6.29 -13.78
C LEU A 76 6.88 5.88 -15.26
N SER A 77 8.12 5.86 -15.75
CA SER A 77 8.44 5.44 -17.13
C SER A 77 8.69 3.93 -17.27
N THR A 78 9.16 3.25 -16.22
CA THR A 78 9.40 1.80 -16.30
C THR A 78 8.10 0.99 -16.28
N GLN A 79 8.09 -0.15 -16.98
CA GLN A 79 7.02 -1.15 -16.95
C GLN A 79 7.29 -2.30 -15.96
N PHE A 80 8.49 -2.35 -15.37
CA PHE A 80 8.90 -3.45 -14.50
C PHE A 80 8.65 -3.15 -13.03
N GLU A 81 7.79 -3.93 -12.38
CA GLU A 81 7.42 -3.77 -10.97
C GLU A 81 8.62 -3.83 -10.01
N LYS A 82 9.56 -4.74 -10.29
CA LYS A 82 10.83 -4.85 -9.54
C LYS A 82 11.59 -3.52 -9.56
N ARG A 83 11.75 -2.94 -10.76
CA ARG A 83 12.44 -1.68 -10.94
C ARG A 83 11.73 -0.52 -10.25
N ARG A 84 10.38 -0.47 -10.27
CA ARG A 84 9.60 0.56 -9.56
C ARG A 84 9.91 0.57 -8.06
N ILE A 85 9.85 -0.61 -7.42
CA ILE A 85 10.12 -0.70 -5.98
C ILE A 85 11.58 -0.41 -5.67
N GLU A 86 12.53 -0.97 -6.41
CA GLU A 86 13.96 -0.72 -6.18
C GLU A 86 14.30 0.77 -6.26
N LEU A 87 13.78 1.48 -7.28
CA LEU A 87 13.96 2.91 -7.43
C LEU A 87 13.38 3.70 -6.24
N LEU A 88 12.16 3.36 -5.80
CA LEU A 88 11.53 4.03 -4.65
C LEU A 88 12.28 3.75 -3.35
N THR A 89 12.74 2.52 -3.12
CA THR A 89 13.48 2.16 -1.90
C THR A 89 14.89 2.74 -1.83
N ASN A 90 15.40 3.33 -2.91
CA ASN A 90 16.64 4.10 -2.89
C ASN A 90 16.46 5.51 -2.31
N ILE A 91 15.22 5.99 -2.16
CA ILE A 91 14.95 7.29 -1.55
C ILE A 91 15.12 7.17 -0.03
N ALA A 92 15.86 8.11 0.58
CA ALA A 92 16.12 8.07 2.02
C ALA A 92 14.81 8.11 2.83
N GLY A 93 14.62 7.08 3.67
CA GLY A 93 13.43 6.90 4.51
C GLY A 93 12.33 6.04 3.88
N VAL A 94 12.45 5.64 2.61
CA VAL A 94 11.45 4.83 1.91
C VAL A 94 11.82 3.35 2.00
N ASN A 95 11.03 2.59 2.76
CA ASN A 95 11.07 1.13 2.73
C ASN A 95 9.96 0.58 1.82
N ILE A 96 9.87 -0.75 1.68
CA ILE A 96 8.87 -1.39 0.81
C ILE A 96 7.41 -0.98 1.13
N PRO A 97 6.95 -0.97 2.40
CA PRO A 97 5.63 -0.43 2.74
C PRO A 97 5.40 1.01 2.28
N THR A 98 6.38 1.90 2.45
CA THR A 98 6.30 3.29 1.99
C THR A 98 6.29 3.39 0.46
N ALA A 99 7.15 2.63 -0.22
CA ALA A 99 7.15 2.56 -1.68
C ALA A 99 5.80 2.06 -2.23
N SER A 100 5.23 1.02 -1.62
CA SER A 100 3.90 0.51 -1.97
C SER A 100 2.81 1.56 -1.77
N ALA A 101 2.90 2.37 -0.70
CA ALA A 101 1.97 3.46 -0.46
C ALA A 101 2.06 4.57 -1.52
N ILE A 102 3.27 4.96 -1.92
CA ILE A 102 3.49 5.92 -3.01
C ILE A 102 2.83 5.44 -4.30
N LEU A 103 3.08 4.18 -4.70
CA LEU A 103 2.45 3.60 -5.90
C LEU A 103 0.92 3.55 -5.79
N THR A 104 0.39 3.25 -4.61
CA THR A 104 -1.05 3.20 -4.34
C THR A 104 -1.72 4.56 -4.49
N LEU A 105 -1.08 5.62 -3.99
CA LEU A 105 -1.63 6.98 -4.08
C LEU A 105 -1.62 7.52 -5.51
N ILE A 106 -0.70 7.04 -6.36
CA ILE A 106 -0.60 7.42 -7.77
C ILE A 106 -1.55 6.60 -8.66
N ASP A 107 -1.73 5.31 -8.35
CA ASP A 107 -2.54 4.38 -9.14
C ASP A 107 -3.27 3.38 -8.23
N THR A 108 -4.42 3.81 -7.71
CA THR A 108 -5.28 3.00 -6.83
C THR A 108 -5.87 1.78 -7.53
N GLN A 109 -6.02 1.84 -8.85
CA GLN A 109 -6.56 0.75 -9.66
C GLN A 109 -5.63 -0.46 -9.59
N ASN A 110 -4.32 -0.24 -9.68
CA ASN A 110 -3.34 -1.31 -9.84
C ASN A 110 -2.53 -1.64 -8.58
N TYR A 111 -2.56 -0.79 -7.55
CA TYR A 111 -1.76 -0.94 -6.34
C TYR A 111 -2.59 -0.85 -5.06
N GLY A 112 -2.04 -1.45 -4.00
CA GLY A 112 -2.49 -1.31 -2.62
C GLY A 112 -1.27 -1.27 -1.69
N VAL A 113 -1.43 -0.82 -0.45
CA VAL A 113 -0.34 -0.73 0.52
C VAL A 113 -0.04 -2.09 1.15
N ILE A 114 1.18 -2.61 0.98
CA ILE A 114 1.61 -3.73 1.82
C ILE A 114 1.77 -3.24 3.27
N ASP A 115 0.89 -3.71 4.14
CA ASP A 115 0.85 -3.39 5.57
C ASP A 115 0.89 -4.67 6.40
N ILE A 116 1.42 -4.56 7.63
CA ILE A 116 1.51 -5.66 8.58
C ILE A 116 0.14 -6.33 8.79
N ARG A 117 -0.93 -5.53 8.87
CA ARG A 117 -2.30 -6.01 9.11
C ARG A 117 -2.86 -6.77 7.93
N VAL A 118 -2.70 -6.21 6.74
CA VAL A 118 -3.14 -6.83 5.48
C VAL A 118 -2.42 -8.16 5.29
N TRP A 119 -1.10 -8.20 5.53
CA TRP A 119 -0.32 -9.43 5.46
C TRP A 119 -0.77 -10.48 6.48
N GLN A 120 -1.03 -10.09 7.72
CA GLN A 120 -1.55 -10.99 8.75
C GLN A 120 -2.91 -11.60 8.37
N ILE A 121 -3.79 -10.84 7.71
CA ILE A 121 -5.05 -11.38 7.18
C ILE A 121 -4.79 -12.37 6.06
N LEU A 122 -3.93 -12.02 5.09
CA LEU A 122 -3.55 -12.95 4.02
C LEU A 122 -2.96 -14.25 4.60
N TYR A 123 -2.14 -14.16 5.65
CA TYR A 123 -1.57 -15.33 6.32
C TYR A 123 -2.62 -16.15 7.06
N LEU A 124 -3.51 -15.49 7.83
CA LEU A 124 -4.60 -16.14 8.57
C LEU A 124 -5.48 -16.99 7.66
N TYR A 125 -5.77 -16.50 6.44
CA TYR A 125 -6.57 -17.21 5.45
C TYR A 125 -5.74 -18.11 4.51
N GLY A 126 -4.44 -18.29 4.76
CA GLY A 126 -3.57 -19.17 3.98
C GLY A 126 -3.21 -18.67 2.58
N ALA A 127 -3.53 -17.42 2.24
CA ALA A 127 -3.20 -16.82 0.95
C ALA A 127 -1.69 -16.53 0.80
N VAL A 128 -0.99 -16.37 1.92
CA VAL A 128 0.48 -16.35 2.01
C VAL A 128 0.92 -17.29 3.14
N LYS A 129 2.12 -17.88 3.03
CA LYS A 129 2.59 -18.93 3.95
C LYS A 129 3.82 -18.55 4.78
N THR A 130 4.31 -17.32 4.65
CA THR A 130 5.57 -16.87 5.27
C THR A 130 5.36 -15.59 6.05
N LYS A 131 6.26 -15.29 6.99
CA LYS A 131 6.25 -14.06 7.80
C LYS A 131 4.89 -13.85 8.50
N PRO A 132 4.47 -14.76 9.40
CA PRO A 132 3.19 -14.67 10.09
C PRO A 132 2.95 -13.30 10.75
N HIS A 133 4.03 -12.66 11.24
CA HIS A 133 3.95 -11.36 11.88
C HIS A 133 3.90 -10.17 10.91
N GLY A 134 4.18 -10.34 9.61
CA GLY A 134 4.07 -9.27 8.61
C GLY A 134 5.15 -8.17 8.69
N THR A 135 6.40 -8.54 8.99
CA THR A 135 7.53 -7.60 9.14
C THR A 135 8.69 -7.90 8.17
N ASN A 136 9.57 -6.90 7.98
CA ASN A 136 10.79 -7.01 7.16
C ASN A 136 10.50 -7.53 5.73
N PHE A 137 9.54 -6.92 5.05
CA PHE A 137 9.20 -7.30 3.68
C PHE A 137 10.35 -7.04 2.71
N ASN A 138 10.56 -7.99 1.80
CA ASN A 138 11.42 -7.85 0.64
C ASN A 138 10.58 -7.81 -0.66
N PHE A 139 11.26 -7.67 -1.81
CA PHE A 139 10.60 -7.63 -3.11
C PHE A 139 9.70 -8.84 -3.37
N LYS A 140 10.15 -10.06 -3.04
CA LYS A 140 9.36 -11.29 -3.25
C LYS A 140 8.05 -11.26 -2.45
N ASN A 141 8.10 -10.73 -1.21
CA ASN A 141 6.89 -10.57 -0.41
C ASN A 141 5.94 -9.56 -1.04
N TRP A 142 6.44 -8.37 -1.39
CA TRP A 142 5.63 -7.33 -2.02
C TRP A 142 5.02 -7.76 -3.35
N TYR A 143 5.79 -8.44 -4.21
CA TYR A 143 5.31 -8.91 -5.49
C TYR A 143 4.23 -9.98 -5.32
N ASN A 144 4.43 -10.97 -4.44
CA ASN A 144 3.39 -11.96 -4.13
C ASN A 144 2.11 -11.27 -3.63
N TYR A 145 2.24 -10.34 -2.68
CA TYR A 145 1.13 -9.52 -2.19
C TYR A 145 0.40 -8.79 -3.33
N LEU A 146 1.14 -8.10 -4.21
CA LEU A 146 0.59 -7.35 -5.34
C LEU A 146 -0.21 -8.27 -6.27
N MET A 147 0.32 -9.46 -6.57
CA MET A 147 -0.39 -10.44 -7.39
C MET A 147 -1.68 -10.93 -6.74
N LYS A 148 -1.71 -11.13 -5.41
CA LYS A 148 -2.93 -11.52 -4.69
C LYS A 148 -4.00 -10.42 -4.73
N ILE A 149 -3.65 -9.18 -4.40
CA ILE A 149 -4.65 -8.10 -4.41
C ILE A 149 -5.17 -7.83 -5.83
N ARG A 150 -4.31 -7.91 -6.86
CA ARG A 150 -4.73 -7.75 -8.27
C ARG A 150 -5.64 -8.89 -8.73
N TYR A 151 -5.36 -10.12 -8.29
CA TYR A 151 -6.24 -11.26 -8.56
C TYR A 151 -7.64 -11.02 -8.00
N TYR A 152 -7.76 -10.66 -6.72
CA TYR A 152 -9.06 -10.38 -6.10
C TYR A 152 -9.73 -9.15 -6.72
N ALA A 153 -8.98 -8.10 -7.05
CA ALA A 153 -9.50 -6.90 -7.68
C ALA A 153 -10.19 -7.22 -9.01
N ARG A 154 -9.55 -8.05 -9.86
CA ARG A 154 -10.17 -8.55 -11.10
C ARG A 154 -11.41 -9.40 -10.82
N LYS A 155 -11.31 -10.35 -9.87
CA LYS A 155 -12.41 -11.26 -9.52
C LYS A 155 -13.66 -10.51 -9.07
N PHE A 156 -13.49 -9.44 -8.27
CA PHE A 156 -14.60 -8.65 -7.73
C PHE A 156 -14.91 -7.37 -8.54
N LYS A 157 -14.23 -7.14 -9.67
CA LYS A 157 -14.40 -5.94 -10.52
C LYS A 157 -14.26 -4.62 -9.74
N VAL A 158 -13.20 -4.51 -8.96
CA VAL A 158 -12.85 -3.35 -8.11
C VAL A 158 -11.38 -2.96 -8.27
N SER A 159 -10.94 -1.92 -7.57
CA SER A 159 -9.54 -1.51 -7.54
C SER A 159 -8.71 -2.39 -6.59
N ALA A 160 -7.39 -2.48 -6.84
CA ALA A 160 -6.48 -3.14 -5.92
C ALA A 160 -6.46 -2.47 -4.53
N ARG A 161 -6.67 -1.14 -4.49
CA ARG A 161 -6.86 -0.37 -3.26
C ARG A 161 -8.11 -0.77 -2.49
N ASP A 162 -9.25 -1.02 -3.15
CA ASP A 162 -10.47 -1.46 -2.46
C ASP A 162 -10.27 -2.81 -1.76
N VAL A 163 -9.57 -3.74 -2.42
CA VAL A 163 -9.22 -5.03 -1.83
C VAL A 163 -8.31 -4.84 -0.62
N GLU A 164 -7.20 -4.11 -0.78
CA GLU A 164 -6.25 -3.87 0.30
C GLU A 164 -6.92 -3.20 1.51
N ARG A 165 -7.72 -2.16 1.29
CA ARG A 165 -8.42 -1.43 2.35
C ARG A 165 -9.43 -2.30 3.07
N THR A 166 -10.12 -3.18 2.33
CA THR A 166 -11.04 -4.15 2.93
C THR A 166 -10.30 -5.13 3.86
N LEU A 167 -9.16 -5.68 3.40
CA LEU A 167 -8.33 -6.56 4.23
C LEU A 167 -7.76 -5.83 5.45
N PHE A 168 -7.39 -4.55 5.28
CA PHE A 168 -6.89 -3.72 6.36
C PHE A 168 -7.93 -3.51 7.47
N PHE A 169 -9.18 -3.18 7.13
CA PHE A 169 -10.25 -3.01 8.12
C PHE A 169 -10.72 -4.34 8.71
N ALA A 170 -10.71 -5.43 7.94
CA ALA A 170 -11.01 -6.76 8.45
C ALA A 170 -10.09 -7.19 9.60
N HIS A 171 -8.85 -6.67 9.64
CA HIS A 171 -7.92 -6.93 10.72
C HIS A 171 -8.44 -6.48 12.09
N GLN A 172 -9.19 -5.37 12.16
CA GLN A 172 -9.75 -4.85 13.40
C GLN A 172 -10.74 -5.84 14.05
N ASN A 173 -11.50 -6.57 13.22
CA ASN A 173 -12.55 -7.48 13.68
C ASN A 173 -12.01 -8.83 14.18
N VAL A 174 -10.81 -9.23 13.73
CA VAL A 174 -10.23 -10.55 14.04
C VAL A 174 -9.13 -10.48 15.09
N GLN A 175 -8.79 -9.27 15.56
CA GLN A 175 -7.83 -9.07 16.63
C GLN A 175 -8.45 -9.35 18.01
N LEU A 176 -7.78 -10.16 18.80
CA LEU A 176 -8.07 -10.32 20.23
C LEU A 176 -7.17 -9.32 20.98
N GLY A 177 -7.73 -8.24 21.51
CA GLY A 177 -7.00 -7.25 22.33
C GLY A 177 -7.14 -5.78 21.91
N ASN A 178 -7.00 -4.89 22.90
CA ASN A 178 -7.38 -3.46 22.95
C ASN A 178 -6.69 -2.48 21.97
N LEU A 179 -6.17 -2.91 20.81
CA LEU A 179 -5.46 -2.01 19.88
C LEU A 179 -6.32 -0.87 19.29
N TYR A 180 -7.65 -1.00 19.39
CA TYR A 180 -8.61 0.02 18.96
C TYR A 180 -9.43 0.64 20.10
N LYS A 181 -9.17 0.27 21.37
CA LYS A 181 -9.73 1.00 22.53
C LYS A 181 -8.86 2.23 22.81
N SER A 182 -8.94 3.23 21.93
CA SER A 182 -8.68 4.63 22.28
C SER A 182 -9.05 5.53 21.10
N LYS A 183 -10.33 5.91 21.03
CA LYS A 183 -10.81 7.29 21.09
C LYS A 183 -12.33 7.30 20.99
#